data_AF-A0AAP2S0B0-F1
#
_entry.id   AF-A0AAP2S0B0-F1
#
_cell.length_a   1.000
_cell.length_b   1.000
_cell.length_c   1.000
_cell.angle_alpha   90.00
_cell.angle_beta   90.00
_cell.angle_gamma   90.00
#
_symmetry.space_group_name_H-M   'P 1'
#
loop_
_entity.id
_entity.type
_entity.pdbx_description
1 polymer ?
#
loop_
_entity_poly.entity_id
_entity_poly.type
_entity_poly.pdbx_seq_one_letter_code
_entity_poly.pdbx_strand_id
1 'polypeptide(L)'
;MDALFIELPAFERHRKDYLSDELFHGFQQVLMKNPEAGDVIEGTGGLRKVRFADQRRNKGKRGGLRVIYYWWSGGTQFWLFTLYGKHEQDDLAPHHKKTLKQMLDKEIKARTPHET
;
A
#
# COMPACT_ATOMS: atom_id res chain seq x y z
N MET A 1 -7.94 -9.80 14.61
CA MET A 1 -8.03 -8.34 14.38
C MET A 1 -8.77 -8.18 13.09
N ASP A 2 -9.88 -7.45 13.12
CA ASP A 2 -10.64 -7.13 11.92
C ASP A 2 -10.15 -5.78 11.39
N ALA A 3 -9.86 -5.71 10.09
CA ALA A 3 -9.38 -4.49 9.45
C ALA A 3 -9.98 -4.36 8.04
N LEU A 4 -10.30 -3.13 7.65
CA LEU A 4 -10.83 -2.84 6.32
C LEU A 4 -9.66 -2.53 5.36
N PHE A 5 -9.62 -3.24 4.24
CA PHE A 5 -8.69 -2.95 3.14
C PHE A 5 -9.41 -2.16 2.05
N ILE A 6 -8.94 -0.94 1.80
CA ILE A 6 -9.52 -0.03 0.82
C ILE A 6 -8.54 0.09 -0.34
N GLU A 7 -8.93 -0.40 -1.51
CA GLU A 7 -8.17 -0.23 -2.75
C GLU A 7 -8.43 1.16 -3.32
N LEU A 8 -7.38 1.97 -3.50
CA LEU A 8 -7.50 3.22 -4.26
C LEU A 8 -7.43 2.91 -5.77
N PRO A 9 -7.93 3.81 -6.64
CA PRO A 9 -8.08 3.53 -8.07
C PRO A 9 -6.79 3.09 -8.79
N ALA A 10 -5.62 3.53 -8.33
CA ALA A 10 -4.35 3.10 -8.91
C ALA A 10 -3.98 1.68 -8.49
N PHE A 11 -4.18 1.31 -7.22
CA PHE A 11 -3.97 -0.05 -6.75
C PHE A 11 -4.91 -1.04 -7.44
N GLU A 12 -6.22 -0.74 -7.48
CA GLU A 12 -7.23 -1.62 -8.09
C GLU A 12 -6.90 -1.92 -9.56
N ARG A 13 -6.50 -0.88 -10.31
CA ARG A 13 -6.15 -0.99 -11.74
C ARG A 13 -4.98 -1.93 -11.99
N HIS A 14 -3.96 -1.92 -11.13
CA HIS A 14 -2.76 -2.74 -11.29
C HIS A 14 -2.82 -4.07 -10.53
N ARG A 15 -3.74 -4.24 -9.57
CA ARG A 15 -3.74 -5.39 -8.66
C ARG A 15 -3.70 -6.71 -9.42
N LYS A 16 -4.55 -6.88 -10.43
CA LYS A 16 -4.69 -8.16 -11.17
C LYS A 16 -3.44 -8.54 -11.96
N ASP A 17 -2.61 -7.57 -12.33
CA ASP A 17 -1.36 -7.83 -13.07
C ASP A 17 -0.30 -8.49 -12.17
N TYR A 18 -0.37 -8.20 -10.87
CA TYR A 18 0.65 -8.57 -9.89
C TYR A 18 0.18 -9.64 -8.89
N LEU A 19 -1.02 -9.46 -8.33
CA LEU A 19 -1.59 -10.25 -7.25
C LEU A 19 -2.82 -11.01 -7.73
N SER A 20 -2.75 -12.34 -7.71
CA SER A 20 -3.97 -13.16 -7.70
C SER A 20 -4.72 -12.94 -6.39
N ASP A 21 -6.00 -13.32 -6.34
CA ASP A 21 -6.80 -13.16 -5.13
C ASP A 21 -6.22 -13.93 -3.93
N GLU A 22 -5.63 -15.11 -4.16
CA GLU A 22 -4.92 -15.87 -3.11
C GLU A 22 -3.69 -15.12 -2.57
N LEU A 23 -2.89 -14.51 -3.45
CA LEU A 23 -1.72 -13.74 -3.03
C LEU A 23 -2.13 -12.44 -2.34
N PHE A 24 -3.20 -11.82 -2.80
CA PHE A 24 -3.74 -10.64 -2.16
C PHE A 24 -4.26 -10.95 -0.75
N HIS A 25 -4.96 -12.07 -0.58
CA HIS A 25 -5.35 -12.53 0.75
C HIS A 25 -4.12 -12.76 1.64
N GLY A 26 -3.08 -13.44 1.14
CA GLY A 26 -1.82 -13.63 1.87
C GLY A 26 -1.16 -12.31 2.26
N PHE A 27 -1.17 -11.32 1.36
CA PHE A 27 -0.69 -9.98 1.63
C PHE A 27 -1.48 -9.28 2.75
N GLN A 28 -2.81 -9.35 2.72
CA GLN A 28 -3.67 -8.82 3.78
C GLN A 28 -3.34 -9.45 5.14
N GLN A 29 -3.14 -10.77 5.19
CA GLN A 29 -2.75 -11.47 6.43
C GLN A 29 -1.40 -10.98 6.98
N VAL A 30 -0.44 -10.66 6.12
CA VAL A 30 0.85 -10.08 6.55
C VAL A 30 0.64 -8.72 7.19
N LEU A 31 -0.15 -7.84 6.56
CA LEU A 31 -0.42 -6.50 7.09
C LEU A 31 -1.25 -6.55 8.38
N MET A 32 -2.21 -7.47 8.50
CA MET A 32 -2.98 -7.63 9.75
C MET A 32 -2.11 -8.12 10.92
N LYS A 33 -1.08 -8.93 10.65
CA LYS A 33 -0.13 -9.38 11.69
C LYS A 33 0.83 -8.27 12.11
N ASN A 34 1.26 -7.44 11.17
CA ASN A 34 2.12 -6.30 11.45
C ASN A 34 1.73 -5.12 10.54
N PRO A 35 0.84 -4.23 11.02
CA PRO A 35 0.41 -3.06 10.26
C PRO A 35 1.55 -2.11 9.88
N GLU A 36 2.69 -2.20 10.57
CA GLU A 36 3.86 -1.35 10.40
C GLU A 36 5.00 -2.04 9.62
N ALA A 37 4.75 -3.21 9.01
CA ALA A 37 5.76 -3.98 8.28
C ALA A 37 6.43 -3.24 7.11
N GLY A 38 5.83 -2.15 6.61
CA GLY A 38 6.42 -1.30 5.59
C GLY A 38 7.26 -0.16 6.15
N ASP A 39 8.36 0.15 5.44
CA ASP A 39 9.22 1.29 5.71
C ASP A 39 8.44 2.59 5.49
N VAL A 40 8.51 3.53 6.44
CA VAL A 40 7.89 4.86 6.28
C VAL A 40 8.57 5.59 5.13
N ILE A 41 7.77 6.17 4.24
CA ILE A 41 8.24 7.00 3.14
C ILE A 41 8.27 8.45 3.63
N GLU A 42 9.45 8.95 3.99
CA GLU A 42 9.60 10.32 4.49
C GLU A 42 9.03 11.37 3.52
N GLY A 43 8.38 12.39 4.09
CA GLY A 43 7.75 13.48 3.34
C GLY A 43 6.37 13.17 2.77
N THR A 44 5.80 11.99 3.03
CA THR A 44 4.47 11.59 2.53
C THR A 44 3.34 11.68 3.56
N GLY A 45 3.64 12.07 4.81
CA GLY A 45 2.65 12.13 5.89
C GLY A 45 2.31 10.77 6.50
N GLY A 46 3.15 9.76 6.33
CA GLY A 46 3.03 8.47 6.99
C GLY A 46 2.70 7.28 6.08
N LEU A 47 2.76 7.44 4.74
CA LEU A 47 2.69 6.29 3.85
C LEU A 47 3.86 5.35 4.12
N ARG A 48 3.59 4.06 4.00
CA ARG A 48 4.54 2.96 4.20
C ARG A 48 4.72 2.18 2.90
N LYS A 49 5.93 1.68 2.67
CA LYS A 49 6.28 0.81 1.54
C LYS A 49 6.66 -0.56 2.05
N VAL A 50 5.84 -1.56 1.76
CA VAL A 50 6.14 -2.97 2.09
C VAL A 50 6.63 -3.72 0.87
N ARG A 51 7.66 -4.54 1.05
CA ARG A 51 8.15 -5.47 0.04
C ARG A 51 7.45 -6.81 0.24
N PHE A 52 6.68 -7.24 -0.75
CA PHE A 52 5.93 -8.48 -0.72
C PHE A 52 6.45 -9.43 -1.81
N ALA A 53 6.72 -10.68 -1.42
CA ALA A 53 7.15 -11.71 -2.35
C ALA A 53 6.29 -12.95 -2.15
N ASP A 54 5.79 -13.52 -3.24
CA ASP A 54 5.17 -14.82 -3.21
C ASP A 54 6.24 -15.89 -2.96
N GLN A 55 6.28 -16.40 -1.73
CA GLN A 55 7.24 -17.43 -1.31
C GLN A 55 7.00 -18.79 -1.99
N ARG A 56 5.83 -19.03 -2.61
CA ARG A 56 5.46 -20.32 -3.20
C ARG A 56 5.95 -20.51 -4.63
N ARG A 57 6.49 -19.48 -5.28
CA ARG A 57 6.92 -19.55 -6.69
C ARG A 57 8.44 -19.48 -6.82
N ASN A 58 9.01 -20.45 -7.53
CA ASN A 58 10.42 -20.47 -7.91
C ASN A 58 10.79 -19.20 -8.69
N LYS A 59 11.98 -18.67 -8.36
CA LYS A 59 12.71 -17.56 -8.99
C LYS A 59 12.40 -17.43 -10.49
N GLY A 60 11.86 -16.28 -10.92
CA GLY A 60 11.98 -15.87 -12.33
C GLY A 60 10.83 -15.12 -12.99
N LYS A 61 9.59 -15.13 -12.49
CA LYS A 61 8.47 -14.47 -13.22
C LYS A 61 7.75 -13.30 -12.55
N ARG A 62 7.90 -13.08 -11.23
CA ARG A 62 7.31 -11.91 -10.53
C ARG A 62 8.20 -11.45 -9.37
N GLY A 63 9.31 -10.78 -9.70
CA GLY A 63 10.26 -10.24 -8.72
C GLY A 63 9.59 -9.30 -7.72
N GLY A 64 10.14 -9.22 -6.49
CA GLY A 64 9.54 -8.59 -5.31
C GLY A 64 8.65 -7.37 -5.59
N LEU A 65 7.36 -7.52 -5.23
CA LEU A 65 6.34 -6.50 -5.32
C LEU A 65 6.57 -5.43 -4.25
N ARG A 66 6.33 -4.17 -4.57
CA ARG A 66 6.26 -3.09 -3.58
C ARG A 66 4.83 -2.60 -3.54
N VAL A 67 4.27 -2.52 -2.34
CA VAL A 67 2.95 -1.92 -2.10
C VAL A 67 3.13 -0.68 -1.25
N ILE A 68 2.54 0.43 -1.69
CA ILE A 68 2.44 1.65 -0.91
C ILE A 68 1.07 1.69 -0.24
N TYR A 69 1.05 1.82 1.07
CA TYR A 69 -0.19 1.86 1.85
C TYR A 69 -0.13 2.88 2.98
N TYR A 70 -1.30 3.23 3.49
CA TYR A 70 -1.47 3.97 4.75
C TYR A 70 -2.13 3.07 5.79
N TRP A 71 -1.65 3.10 7.03
CA TRP A 71 -2.29 2.43 8.16
C TRP A 71 -3.01 3.48 9.02
N TRP A 72 -4.33 3.49 8.95
CA TRP A 72 -5.17 4.34 9.79
C TRP A 72 -5.57 3.54 11.04
N SER A 73 -4.90 3.82 12.17
CA SER A 73 -5.12 3.10 13.43
C SER A 73 -6.48 3.43 14.07
N GLY A 74 -6.96 4.67 13.95
CA GLY A 74 -8.21 5.13 14.59
C GLY A 74 -9.51 4.48 14.09
N GLY A 75 -9.43 3.67 13.03
CA GLY A 75 -10.56 2.96 12.41
C GLY A 75 -10.16 1.60 11.84
N THR A 76 -8.95 1.12 12.18
CA THR A 76 -8.38 -0.15 11.71
C THR A 76 -8.50 -0.36 10.19
N GLN A 77 -7.95 0.59 9.40
CA GLN A 77 -8.03 0.54 7.93
C GLN A 77 -6.66 0.59 7.28
N PHE A 78 -6.50 -0.21 6.23
CA PHE A 78 -5.39 -0.14 5.29
C PHE A 78 -5.85 0.51 3.99
N TRP A 79 -5.30 1.67 3.64
CA TRP A 79 -5.58 2.30 2.36
C TRP A 79 -4.44 1.97 1.40
N LEU A 80 -4.74 1.18 0.37
CA LEU A 80 -3.76 0.66 -0.58
C LEU A 80 -3.67 1.63 -1.76
N PHE A 81 -2.59 2.41 -1.82
CA PHE A 81 -2.44 3.49 -2.79
C PHE A 81 -2.08 2.97 -4.17
N THR A 82 -1.03 2.15 -4.23
CA THR A 82 -0.54 1.59 -5.49
C THR A 82 0.42 0.43 -5.21
N LEU A 83 0.71 -0.34 -6.25
CA LEU A 83 1.67 -1.43 -6.26
C LEU A 83 2.49 -1.40 -7.55
N TYR A 84 3.73 -1.89 -7.48
CA TYR A 84 4.63 -1.94 -8.63
C TYR A 84 5.73 -3.00 -8.43
N GLY A 85 6.24 -3.52 -9.54
CA GLY A 85 7.30 -4.50 -9.58
C GLY A 85 8.67 -3.93 -9.22
N LYS A 86 9.64 -4.83 -8.93
CA LYS A 86 10.98 -4.43 -8.47
C LYS A 86 11.73 -3.48 -9.39
N HIS A 87 11.50 -3.56 -10.70
CA HIS A 87 12.26 -2.84 -11.73
C HIS A 87 11.52 -1.63 -12.29
N GLU A 88 10.32 -1.33 -11.79
CA GLU A 88 9.51 -0.23 -12.32
C GLU A 88 9.81 1.10 -11.64
N GLN A 89 10.28 1.06 -10.40
CA GLN A 89 10.57 2.27 -9.62
C GLN A 89 11.63 1.99 -8.57
N ASP A 90 12.85 2.47 -8.81
CA ASP A 90 13.95 2.31 -7.87
C ASP A 90 13.84 3.31 -6.70
N ASP A 91 13.55 4.59 -6.99
CA ASP A 91 13.30 5.62 -5.97
C ASP A 91 12.11 6.53 -6.30
N LEU A 92 11.32 6.86 -5.28
CA LEU A 92 10.25 7.86 -5.38
C LEU A 92 10.87 9.24 -5.47
N ALA A 93 10.94 9.79 -6.69
CA ALA A 93 11.34 11.17 -6.92
C ALA A 93 10.52 12.16 -6.05
N PRO A 94 11.08 13.33 -5.67
CA PRO A 94 10.41 14.26 -4.77
C PRO A 94 9.01 14.69 -5.20
N HIS A 95 8.78 14.83 -6.52
CA HIS A 95 7.47 15.18 -7.05
C HIS A 95 6.44 14.06 -6.83
N HIS A 96 6.83 12.79 -6.99
CA HIS A 96 5.95 11.65 -6.69
C HIS A 96 5.58 11.60 -5.20
N LYS A 97 6.55 11.85 -4.30
CA LYS A 97 6.27 11.92 -2.85
C LYS A 97 5.26 13.03 -2.53
N LYS A 98 5.41 14.21 -3.16
CA LYS A 98 4.47 15.32 -3.01
C LYS A 98 3.07 14.95 -3.47
N THR A 99 2.93 14.30 -4.64
CA THR A 99 1.65 13.82 -5.15
C THR A 99 1.01 12.82 -4.21
N LEU A 100 1.77 11.84 -3.73
CA LEU A 100 1.31 10.85 -2.76
C LEU A 100 0.84 11.48 -1.44
N LYS A 101 1.59 12.46 -0.92
CA LYS A 101 1.18 13.23 0.26
C LYS A 101 -0.16 13.92 0.03
N GLN A 102 -0.32 14.62 -1.10
CA GLN A 102 -1.56 15.33 -1.42
C GLN A 102 -2.75 14.37 -1.56
N MET A 103 -2.53 13.17 -2.11
CA MET A 103 -3.56 12.13 -2.16
C MET A 103 -3.95 11.66 -0.75
N LEU A 104 -2.97 11.43 0.13
CA LEU A 104 -3.23 11.07 1.53
C LEU A 104 -3.99 12.17 2.26
N ASP A 105 -3.56 13.43 2.17
CA ASP A 105 -4.24 14.56 2.81
C ASP A 105 -5.72 14.64 2.38
N LYS A 106 -6.01 14.37 1.10
CA LYS A 106 -7.39 14.31 0.58
C LYS A 106 -8.20 13.16 1.16
N GLU A 107 -7.64 11.95 1.22
CA GLU A 107 -8.32 10.79 1.81
C GLU A 107 -8.59 11.01 3.31
N ILE A 108 -7.62 11.55 4.06
CA ILE A 108 -7.78 11.90 5.47
C ILE A 108 -8.92 12.91 5.63
N LYS A 109 -8.92 13.99 4.85
CA LYS A 109 -9.98 15.02 4.92
C LYS A 109 -11.36 14.46 4.56
N ALA A 110 -11.44 13.56 3.59
CA ALA A 110 -12.71 12.96 3.16
C ALA A 110 -13.29 11.98 4.18
N ARG A 111 -12.45 11.38 5.03
CA ARG A 111 -12.82 10.29 5.95
C ARG A 111 -12.83 10.70 7.42
N THR A 112 -12.21 11.82 7.76
CA THR A 112 -12.33 12.44 9.08
C THR A 112 -13.56 13.34 9.05
N PRO A 113 -14.57 13.10 9.90
CA PRO A 113 -15.66 14.05 10.06
C PRO A 113 -15.04 15.40 10.46
N HIS A 114 -15.37 16.47 9.73
CA HIS A 114 -15.15 17.80 10.27
C HIS A 114 -15.95 17.89 11.57
N GLU A 115 -15.27 17.96 12.72
CA GLU A 115 -15.89 18.57 13.89
C GLU A 115 -16.31 19.98 13.46
N THR A 116 -17.61 20.23 13.57
CA THR A 116 -18.36 21.44 13.19
C THR A 116 -17.68 22.73 13.58
#